data_AF-A0A434PPR6-F1
#
_entry.id   AF-A0A434PPR6-F1
#
_cell.length_a   1.000
_cell.length_b   1.000
_cell.length_c   1.000
_cell.angle_alpha   90.00
_cell.angle_beta   90.00
_cell.angle_gamma   90.00
#
_symmetry.space_group_name_H-M   'P 1'
#
loop_
_entity.id
_entity.type
_entity.pdbx_description
1 polymer ?
#
loop_
_entity_poly.entity_id
_entity_poly.type
_entity_poly.pdbx_seq_one_letter_code
_entity_poly.pdbx_strand_id
1 'polypeptide(L)' 'GSLAGRRILVTAGRRDPICPPNLTSRLEAYLRADGADVTVEWHDGGHEVQSNEIEAARRFLSATPAEGA' A
#
# COMPACT_ATOMS: atom_id res chain seq x y z
N GLY A 1 12.64 -14.26 -3.87
CA GLY A 1 12.21 -14.66 -2.51
C GLY A 1 10.75 -14.29 -2.41
N SER A 2 9.92 -15.09 -1.74
CA SER A 2 8.46 -14.88 -1.70
C SER A 2 8.04 -13.85 -0.65
N LEU A 3 6.96 -13.11 -0.94
CA LEU A 3 6.27 -12.22 -0.02
C LEU A 3 5.01 -12.87 0.61
N ALA A 4 4.85 -14.18 0.50
CA ALA A 4 3.75 -14.92 1.11
C ALA A 4 3.59 -14.59 2.61
N GLY A 5 2.36 -14.32 3.04
CA GLY A 5 2.02 -13.97 4.43
C GLY A 5 2.46 -12.57 4.86
N ARG A 6 3.10 -11.78 3.98
CA ARG A 6 3.47 -10.39 4.28
C ARG A 6 2.31 -9.47 3.96
N ARG A 7 1.91 -8.69 4.96
CA ARG A 7 1.00 -7.57 4.78
C ARG A 7 1.78 -6.36 4.29
N ILE A 8 1.27 -5.65 3.28
CA ILE A 8 1.87 -4.44 2.73
C ILE A 8 0.78 -3.38 2.55
N LEU A 9 1.05 -2.17 3.04
CA LEU A 9 0.26 -0.99 2.75
C LEU A 9 1.02 -0.14 1.73
N VAL A 10 0.35 0.21 0.63
CA VAL A 10 0.81 1.23 -0.34
C VAL A 10 -0.11 2.43 -0.21
N THR A 11 0.45 3.63 -0.06
CA THR A 11 -0.33 4.87 -0.10
C THR A 11 0.11 5.69 -1.30
N ALA A 12 -0.82 6.33 -2.00
CA ALA A 12 -0.51 7.04 -3.23
C ALA A 12 -1.49 8.17 -3.57
N GLY A 13 -0.94 9.22 -4.17
CA GLY A 13 -1.69 10.33 -4.73
C GLY A 13 -2.07 10.08 -6.18
N ARG A 14 -3.34 10.32 -6.54
CA ARG A 14 -3.82 10.15 -7.93
C ARG A 14 -3.20 11.15 -8.91
N ARG A 15 -2.68 12.27 -8.41
CA ARG A 15 -2.11 13.36 -9.21
C ARG A 15 -0.62 13.56 -8.95
N ASP A 16 0.06 12.55 -8.39
CA ASP A 16 1.50 12.60 -8.13
C ASP A 16 2.29 12.68 -9.45
N PRO A 17 3.07 13.77 -9.70
CA PRO A 17 3.87 13.89 -10.91
C PRO A 17 5.12 12.99 -10.91
N ILE A 18 5.52 12.45 -9.76
CA ILE A 18 6.69 11.58 -9.58
C ILE A 18 6.28 10.11 -9.69
N CYS A 19 5.15 9.74 -9.09
CA CYS A 19 4.62 8.37 -9.07
C CYS A 19 3.25 8.29 -9.78
N PRO A 20 3.21 8.26 -11.13
CA PRO A 20 1.97 8.12 -11.87
C PRO A 20 1.14 6.90 -11.47
N PRO A 21 -0.21 6.98 -11.46
CA PRO A 21 -1.07 5.90 -10.97
C PRO A 21 -0.83 4.54 -11.63
N ASN A 22 -0.49 4.51 -12.92
CA ASN A 22 -0.22 3.27 -13.63
C ASN A 22 1.04 2.55 -13.12
N LEU A 23 2.04 3.28 -12.61
CA LEU A 23 3.22 2.66 -12.01
C LEU A 23 2.91 2.09 -10.63
N THR A 24 2.11 2.79 -9.83
CA THR A 24 1.61 2.27 -8.54
C THR A 24 0.75 1.02 -8.74
N SER A 25 -0.14 0.99 -9.73
CA SER A 25 -0.92 -0.22 -10.06
C SER A 25 -0.04 -1.38 -10.53
N ARG A 26 1.06 -1.11 -11.26
CA ARG A 26 2.04 -2.14 -11.64
C ARG A 26 2.78 -2.69 -10.43
N LEU A 27 3.15 -1.83 -9.48
CA LEU A 27 3.77 -2.24 -8.21
C LEU A 27 2.82 -3.10 -7.39
N GLU A 28 1.56 -2.67 -7.23
CA GLU A 28 0.51 -3.44 -6.55
C GLU A 28 0.36 -4.85 -7.15
N ALA A 29 0.27 -4.94 -8.49
CA ALA A 29 0.16 -6.21 -9.19
C ALA A 29 1.39 -7.10 -8.97
N TYR A 30 2.60 -6.53 -9.00
CA TYR A 30 3.85 -7.25 -8.76
C TYR A 30 3.91 -7.81 -7.33
N LEU A 31 3.59 -6.99 -6.32
CA LEU A 31 3.62 -7.41 -4.92
C LEU A 31 2.61 -8.53 -4.63
N ARG A 32 1.41 -8.44 -5.21
CA ARG A 32 0.40 -9.50 -5.11
C ARG A 32 0.83 -10.78 -5.82
N ALA A 33 1.46 -10.67 -6.99
CA ALA A 33 1.97 -11.83 -7.73
C ALA A 33 3.03 -12.62 -6.94
N ASP A 34 3.75 -11.96 -6.03
CA ASP A 34 4.74 -12.60 -5.15
C ASP A 34 4.16 -13.09 -3.81
N GLY A 35 2.83 -13.01 -3.64
CA GLY A 35 2.09 -13.58 -2.52
C GLY A 35 1.77 -12.63 -1.36
N ALA A 36 2.04 -11.32 -1.50
CA ALA A 36 1.74 -10.35 -0.45
C ALA A 36 0.22 -10.06 -0.35
N ASP A 37 -0.24 -9.80 0.87
CA ASP A 37 -1.53 -9.17 1.14
C ASP A 37 -1.38 -7.65 1.04
N VAL A 38 -1.76 -7.10 -0.11
CA VAL A 38 -1.54 -5.69 -0.46
C VAL A 38 -2.83 -4.88 -0.35
N THR A 39 -2.82 -3.92 0.56
CA THR A 39 -3.82 -2.85 0.67
C THR A 39 -3.28 -1.58 0.01
N VAL A 40 -4.11 -0.89 -0.77
CA VAL A 40 -3.74 0.39 -1.39
C VAL A 40 -4.70 1.49 -0.94
N GLU A 41 -4.16 2.54 -0.33
CA GLU A 41 -4.89 3.74 0.07
C GLU A 41 -4.60 4.88 -0.92
N TRP A 42 -5.65 5.42 -1.52
CA TRP A 42 -5.52 6.51 -2.48
C TRP A 42 -6.01 7.81 -1.89
N HIS A 43 -5.31 8.90 -2.17
CA HIS A 43 -5.86 10.26 -2.03
C HIS A 43 -5.89 10.95 -3.38
N ASP A 44 -6.73 11.98 -3.52
CA ASP A 44 -6.84 12.72 -4.77
C ASP A 44 -5.60 13.58 -5.05
N GLY A 45 -4.78 13.85 -4.04
CA GLY A 45 -3.63 14.75 -4.07
C GLY A 45 -2.38 14.27 -4.83
N GLY A 46 -1.36 15.12 -4.85
CA GLY A 46 -0.10 14.91 -5.57
C GLY A 46 0.90 14.07 -4.79
N HIS A 47 2.10 14.60 -4.60
CA HIS A 47 3.20 13.92 -3.89
C HIS A 47 3.21 14.20 -2.37
N GLU A 48 2.26 14.97 -1.87
CA GLU A 48 2.12 15.24 -0.44
C GLU A 48 1.47 14.09 0.32
N VAL A 49 1.74 13.99 1.62
CA VAL A 49 1.04 13.06 2.51
C VAL A 49 -0.26 13.68 3.03
N GLN A 50 -1.37 12.96 2.94
CA GLN A 50 -2.68 13.37 3.43
C GLN A 50 -3.14 12.57 4.66
N SER A 51 -4.14 13.10 5.38
CA SER A 51 -4.61 12.53 6.63
C SER A 51 -5.14 11.09 6.49
N ASN A 52 -5.74 10.73 5.36
CA ASN A 52 -6.22 9.37 5.12
C ASN A 52 -5.08 8.34 5.08
N GLU A 53 -3.90 8.71 4.59
CA GLU A 53 -2.72 7.84 4.58
C GLU A 53 -2.22 7.57 6.00
N ILE A 54 -2.22 8.58 6.85
CA ILE A 54 -1.86 8.45 8.26
C ILE A 54 -2.86 7.52 8.97
N GLU A 55 -4.15 7.70 8.72
CA GLU A 55 -5.20 6.83 9.25
C GLU A 55 -5.09 5.38 8.75
N ALA A 56 -4.78 5.19 7.47
CA ALA A 56 -4.54 3.87 6.90
C ALA A 56 -3.32 3.19 7.54
N ALA A 57 -2.21 3.92 7.72
CA ALA A 57 -1.02 3.42 8.39
C ALA A 57 -1.30 3.06 9.86
N ARG A 58 -2.07 3.90 10.59
CA ARG A 58 -2.51 3.59 11.95
C ARG A 58 -3.27 2.27 12.01
N ARG A 59 -4.28 2.11 11.15
CA ARG A 59 -5.10 0.88 11.08
C ARG A 59 -4.23 -0.33 10.75
N PHE A 60 -3.38 -0.21 9.74
CA PHE A 60 -2.50 -1.28 9.27
C PHE A 60 -1.55 -1.78 10.37
N LEU A 61 -0.92 -0.86 11.13
CA LEU A 61 0.02 -1.18 12.20
C LEU A 61 -0.67 -1.65 13.49
N SER A 62 -1.89 -1.17 13.76
CA SER A 62 -2.67 -1.58 14.93
C SER A 62 -3.25 -2.99 14.81
N ALA A 63 -3.39 -3.51 13.59
CA ALA A 63 -3.78 -4.89 13.37
C ALA A 63 -2.62 -5.81 13.78
N THR A 64 -2.73 -6.42 14.96
CA THR A 64 -1.81 -7.45 15.44
C THR A 64 -1.66 -8.51 14.35
N PRO A 65 -0.43 -8.87 13.91
CA PRO A 65 -0.26 -10.02 13.03
C PRO A 65 -0.89 -11.24 13.73
N ALA A 66 -1.68 -12.04 13.02
CA ALA A 66 -2.01 -13.37 13.53
C ALA A 66 -0.67 -14.10 13.75
N GLU A 67 -0.36 -14.45 14.99
CA GLU A 67 0.77 -15.33 15.29
C GLU A 67 0.52 -16.67 14.61
N GLY A 68 1.44 -17.08 13.73
CA GLY A 68 1.48 -18.42 13.15
C GLY A 68 0.50 -18.65 12.00
N ALA A 69 1.01 -18.52 10.77
CA ALA A 69 0.53 -19.25 9.60
C ALA A 69 1.75 -19.82 8.87
#